data_AF-A0A4Y8C7B8-F1
#
_entry.id   AF-A0A4Y8C7B8-F1
#
_cell.length_a   1.000
_cell.length_b   1.000
_cell.length_c   1.000
_cell.angle_alpha   90.00
_cell.angle_beta   90.00
_cell.angle_gamma   90.00
#
_symmetry.space_group_name_H-M   'P 1'
#
loop_
_entity.id
_entity.type
_entity.pdbx_description
1 polymer ?
#
loop_
_entity_poly.entity_id
_entity_poly.type
_entity_poly.pdbx_seq_one_letter_code
_entity_poly.pdbx_strand_id
1 'polypeptide(L)'
;LKGNSFFIRLKKVLPSDALKLEQALINLDKQGFANYFGYQRFGKFGDNYKEGLEILRGKKMKNVKMKEFLISAFQSELFNRYLSKRVELS
;
A
#
# COMPACT_ATOMS: atom_id res chain seq x y z
N LEU A 1 14.49 6.65 9.83
CA LEU A 1 14.50 7.70 8.78
C LEU A 1 13.31 8.62 9.03
N LYS A 2 13.44 9.94 8.80
CA LYS A 2 12.31 10.89 8.93
C LYS A 2 11.34 10.83 7.75
N GLY A 3 11.81 10.41 6.58
CA GLY A 3 11.04 10.30 5.35
C GLY A 3 11.95 10.14 4.14
N ASN A 4 11.37 10.15 2.95
CA ASN A 4 12.08 10.17 1.67
C ASN A 4 11.54 11.31 0.81
N SER A 5 12.41 11.98 0.05
CA SER A 5 12.03 12.97 -0.94
C SER A 5 11.99 12.31 -2.32
N PHE A 6 10.92 12.55 -3.08
CA PHE A 6 10.70 11.92 -4.37
C PHE A 6 10.62 12.97 -5.47
N PHE A 7 11.34 12.74 -6.57
CA PHE A 7 11.11 13.43 -7.84
C PHE A 7 10.60 12.40 -8.85
N ILE A 8 9.38 12.59 -9.36
CA ILE A 8 8.71 11.66 -10.27
C ILE A 8 8.39 12.40 -11.57
N ARG A 9 8.84 11.87 -12.71
CA ARG A 9 8.52 12.38 -14.05
C ARG A 9 7.68 11.38 -14.81
N LEU A 10 6.40 11.70 -15.01
CA LEU A 10 5.52 10.93 -15.89
C LEU A 10 5.85 11.25 -17.36
N LYS A 11 6.00 10.22 -18.19
CA LYS A 11 6.32 10.35 -19.63
C LYS A 11 5.13 9.86 -20.45
N LYS A 12 5.04 10.32 -21.71
CA LYS A 12 3.96 9.95 -22.66
C LYS A 12 2.55 10.33 -22.16
N VAL A 13 2.44 11.49 -21.53
CA VAL A 13 1.16 12.03 -21.04
C VAL A 13 0.46 12.74 -22.19
N LEU A 14 -0.79 12.37 -22.48
CA LEU A 14 -1.61 13.06 -23.47
C LEU A 14 -2.11 14.41 -22.92
N PRO A 15 -2.42 15.40 -23.77
CA PRO A 15 -2.93 16.69 -23.30
C PRO A 15 -4.17 16.59 -22.40
N SER A 16 -5.09 15.66 -22.70
CA SER A 16 -6.27 15.39 -21.88
C SER A 16 -5.94 14.80 -20.50
N ASP A 17 -4.90 13.98 -20.40
CA ASP A 17 -4.45 13.41 -19.13
C ASP A 17 -3.66 14.42 -18.31
N ALA A 18 -2.96 15.36 -18.95
CA ALA A 18 -2.28 16.45 -18.27
C ALA A 18 -3.25 17.31 -17.45
N LEU A 19 -4.42 17.65 -18.02
CA LEU A 19 -5.47 18.39 -17.30
C LEU A 19 -6.03 17.60 -16.11
N LYS A 20 -6.23 16.29 -16.25
CA LYS A 20 -6.66 15.42 -15.14
C LYS A 20 -5.61 15.35 -14.03
N LEU A 21 -4.32 15.26 -14.40
CA LEU A 21 -3.21 15.23 -13.45
C LEU A 21 -3.10 16.55 -12.68
N GLU A 22 -3.26 17.68 -13.36
CA GLU A 22 -3.28 19.00 -12.71
C GLU A 22 -4.38 19.07 -11.65
N GLN A 23 -5.61 18.68 -12.00
CA GLN A 23 -6.71 18.65 -11.04
C GLN A 23 -6.46 17.65 -9.89
N ALA A 24 -5.88 16.49 -10.19
CA ALA A 24 -5.54 15.50 -9.18
C ALA A 24 -4.48 16.03 -8.20
N LEU A 25 -3.48 16.79 -8.68
CA LEU A 25 -2.46 17.41 -7.84
C LEU A 25 -3.04 18.50 -6.93
N ILE A 26 -3.97 19.33 -7.44
CA ILE A 26 -4.68 20.32 -6.62
C ILE A 26 -5.47 19.63 -5.50
N ASN A 27 -6.14 18.52 -5.80
CA ASN A 27 -6.88 17.77 -4.80
C ASN A 27 -5.95 17.11 -3.77
N LEU A 28 -4.83 16.54 -4.25
CA LEU A 28 -3.81 15.90 -3.41
C LEU A 28 -3.20 16.89 -2.40
N ASP A 29 -2.92 18.12 -2.82
CA ASP A 29 -2.38 19.17 -1.95
C ASP A 29 -3.37 19.56 -0.83
N LYS A 30 -4.67 19.64 -1.15
CA LYS A 30 -5.71 20.04 -0.20
C LYS A 30 -6.15 18.94 0.75
N GLN A 31 -6.24 17.70 0.25
CA GLN A 31 -6.89 16.59 0.96
C GLN A 31 -5.93 15.45 1.30
N GLY A 32 -4.71 15.46 0.75
CA GLY A 32 -3.81 14.32 0.84
C GLY A 32 -4.33 13.12 0.05
N PHE A 33 -3.90 11.93 0.47
CA PHE A 33 -4.33 10.66 -0.11
C PHE A 33 -4.48 9.60 0.97
N ALA A 34 -5.27 8.56 0.68
CA ALA A 34 -5.41 7.42 1.56
C ALA A 34 -4.08 6.65 1.65
N ASN A 35 -3.53 6.53 2.87
CA ASN A 35 -2.20 5.97 3.13
C ASN A 35 -2.18 4.43 3.07
N TYR A 36 -2.45 3.86 1.90
CA TYR A 36 -2.40 2.41 1.69
C TYR A 36 -0.95 1.87 1.74
N PHE A 37 -0.79 0.66 2.25
CA PHE A 37 0.40 -0.15 1.94
C PHE A 37 0.36 -0.57 0.47
N GLY A 38 1.40 -0.20 -0.30
CA GLY A 38 1.49 -0.53 -1.72
C GLY A 38 1.71 -2.02 -2.00
N TYR A 39 1.45 -2.45 -3.24
CA TYR A 39 1.51 -3.87 -3.67
C TYR A 39 2.82 -4.58 -3.31
N GLN A 40 3.94 -3.86 -3.34
CA GLN A 40 5.26 -4.33 -2.95
C GLN A 40 5.31 -4.92 -1.53
N ARG A 41 4.44 -4.46 -0.62
CA ARG A 41 4.32 -4.98 0.75
C ARG A 41 3.87 -6.44 0.78
N PHE A 42 3.14 -6.87 -0.23
CA PHE A 42 2.49 -8.19 -0.29
C PHE A 42 3.25 -9.20 -1.16
N GLY A 43 4.47 -8.86 -1.58
CA GLY A 43 5.32 -9.74 -2.37
C GLY A 43 4.98 -9.70 -3.86
N LYS A 44 5.76 -10.44 -4.65
CA LYS A 44 5.63 -10.47 -6.12
C LYS A 44 4.24 -10.91 -6.59
N PHE A 45 3.62 -11.85 -5.87
CA PHE A 45 2.32 -12.42 -6.20
C PHE A 45 1.16 -11.82 -5.38
N GLY A 46 1.46 -10.89 -4.46
CA GLY A 46 0.46 -10.22 -3.64
C GLY A 46 -0.18 -11.10 -2.57
N ASP A 47 0.40 -12.24 -2.22
CA ASP A 47 -0.18 -13.28 -1.36
C ASP A 47 0.53 -13.48 -0.02
N ASN A 48 1.57 -12.70 0.28
CA ASN A 48 2.30 -12.78 1.56
C ASN A 48 1.39 -12.69 2.80
N TYR A 49 0.29 -11.94 2.70
CA TYR A 49 -0.67 -11.80 3.80
C TYR A 49 -1.35 -13.13 4.15
N LYS A 50 -1.56 -14.02 3.17
CA LYS A 50 -2.15 -15.35 3.37
C LYS A 50 -1.21 -16.22 4.19
N GLU A 51 0.08 -16.22 3.85
CA GLU A 51 1.08 -16.92 4.65
C GLU A 51 1.20 -16.36 6.06
N GLY A 52 1.10 -15.03 6.22
CA GLY A 52 1.04 -14.38 7.53
C GLY A 52 -0.15 -14.88 8.38
N LEU A 53 -1.33 -15.03 7.77
CA LEU A 53 -2.51 -15.59 8.42
C LEU A 53 -2.29 -17.04 8.85
N GLU A 54 -1.71 -17.88 7.99
CA GLU A 54 -1.42 -19.27 8.33
C GLU A 54 -0.41 -19.39 9.49
N ILE A 55 0.57 -18.50 9.55
CA ILE A 55 1.51 -18.40 10.68
C ILE A 55 0.77 -18.07 11.98
N LEU A 56 -0.15 -17.10 11.94
CA LEU A 56 -0.97 -16.74 13.11
C LEU A 56 -1.90 -17.88 13.54
N ARG A 57 -2.32 -18.74 12.59
CA ARG A 57 -3.09 -19.97 12.85
C ARG A 57 -2.25 -21.14 13.36
N GLY A 58 -0.93 -20.98 13.50
CA GLY A 58 -0.05 -21.99 14.07
C GLY A 58 0.91 -22.65 13.10
N LYS A 59 0.98 -22.24 11.81
CA LYS A 59 2.02 -22.69 10.87
C LYS A 59 3.40 -22.32 11.45
N LYS A 60 4.22 -23.33 11.72
CA LYS A 60 5.58 -23.12 12.24
C LYS A 60 6.51 -22.66 11.13
N MET A 61 7.29 -21.63 11.40
CA MET A 61 8.33 -21.12 10.51
C MET A 61 9.61 -20.87 11.31
N LYS A 62 10.73 -21.44 10.83
CA LYS A 62 12.03 -21.33 11.52
C LYS A 62 12.67 -19.94 11.36
N ASN A 63 12.54 -19.33 10.19
CA ASN A 63 13.13 -18.02 9.93
C ASN A 63 12.28 -16.92 10.58
N VAL A 64 12.77 -16.38 11.70
CA VAL A 64 12.08 -15.36 12.50
C VAL A 64 11.84 -14.08 11.71
N LYS A 65 12.84 -13.59 10.97
CA LYS A 65 12.70 -12.35 10.16
C LYS A 65 11.63 -12.49 9.08
N MET A 66 11.60 -13.64 8.40
CA MET A 66 10.57 -13.91 7.40
C MET A 66 9.19 -14.04 8.04
N LYS A 67 9.11 -14.72 9.19
CA LYS A 67 7.87 -14.84 9.97
C LYS A 67 7.29 -13.46 10.33
N GLU A 68 8.11 -12.57 10.88
CA GLU A 68 7.71 -11.20 11.23
C GLU A 68 7.26 -10.40 10.01
N PHE A 69 8.00 -10.51 8.90
CA PHE A 69 7.64 -9.86 7.65
C PHE A 69 6.27 -10.32 7.13
N LEU A 70 5.98 -11.62 7.14
CA LEU A 70 4.70 -12.18 6.68
C LEU A 70 3.53 -11.80 7.60
N ILE A 71 3.74 -11.82 8.92
CA ILE A 71 2.75 -11.30 9.88
C ILE A 71 2.49 -9.82 9.63
N SER A 72 3.53 -9.03 9.39
CA SER A 72 3.39 -7.60 9.08
C SER A 72 2.65 -7.36 7.76
N ALA A 73 2.84 -8.21 6.75
CA ALA A 73 2.05 -8.18 5.52
C ALA A 73 0.56 -8.45 5.79
N PHE A 74 0.22 -9.40 6.68
CA PHE A 74 -1.16 -9.64 7.08
C PHE A 74 -1.79 -8.45 7.80
N GLN A 75 -1.08 -7.84 8.76
CA GLN A 75 -1.53 -6.62 9.43
C GLN A 75 -1.74 -5.46 8.43
N SER A 76 -0.85 -5.33 7.45
CA SER A 76 -0.94 -4.32 6.39
C SER A 76 -2.18 -4.52 5.51
N GLU A 77 -2.56 -5.77 5.25
CA GLU A 77 -3.76 -6.12 4.47
C GLU A 77 -5.03 -5.75 5.23
N LEU A 78 -5.11 -6.11 6.52
CA LEU A 78 -6.22 -5.72 7.39
C LEU A 78 -6.36 -4.20 7.48
N PHE A 79 -5.26 -3.48 7.61
CA PHE A 79 -5.25 -2.02 7.60
C PHE A 79 -5.80 -1.47 6.28
N ASN A 80 -5.32 -1.96 5.14
CA ASN A 80 -5.81 -1.54 3.82
C ASN A 80 -7.32 -1.80 3.67
N ARG A 81 -7.82 -2.95 4.15
CA ARG A 81 -9.26 -3.27 4.14
C ARG A 81 -10.07 -2.28 4.97
N TYR A 82 -9.62 -1.97 6.18
CA TYR A 82 -10.29 -1.01 7.04
C TYR A 82 -10.27 0.40 6.44
N LEU A 83 -9.11 0.83 5.94
CA LEU A 83 -8.96 2.12 5.25
C LEU A 83 -9.90 2.23 4.05
N SER A 84 -10.02 1.17 3.24
CA SER A 84 -10.96 1.14 2.11
C SER A 84 -12.40 1.36 2.57
N LYS A 85 -12.82 0.69 3.65
CA LYS A 85 -14.15 0.91 4.22
C LYS A 85 -14.35 2.31 4.77
N ARG A 86 -13.31 2.92 5.35
CA ARG A 86 -13.38 4.31 5.81
C ARG A 86 -13.54 5.29 4.65
N VAL A 87 -12.82 5.07 3.54
CA VAL A 87 -12.90 5.90 2.34
C VAL A 87 -14.28 5.80 1.69
N GLU A 88 -14.91 4.61 1.66
CA GLU A 88 -16.29 4.44 1.15
C GLU A 88 -17.34 5.26 1.93
N LEU A 89 -17.07 5.56 3.20
CA LEU A 89 -17.99 6.30 4.09
C LEU A 89 -17.78 7.82 4.08
N SER A 90 -16.75 8.31 3.39
CA SER A 90 -16.36 9.73 3.36
C SER A 90 -16.83 10.39 2.07
#